data_AF-A0A9D5JZH7-F1
#
_entry.id   AF-A0A9D5JZH7-F1
#
_cell.length_a   1.000
_cell.length_b   1.000
_cell.length_c   1.000
_cell.angle_alpha   90.00
_cell.angle_beta   90.00
_cell.angle_gamma   90.00
#
_symmetry.space_group_name_H-M   'P 1'
#
loop_
_entity.id
_entity.type
_entity.pdbx_description
1 polymer ?
#
loop_
_entity_poly.entity_id
_entity_poly.type
_entity_poly.pdbx_seq_one_letter_code
_entity_poly.pdbx_strand_id
1 'polypeptide(L)'
;MRPAGKPVTGETACLGGNPEERIMANIFYINEIVNFAIEREQESYALYKDLADKVQDPEPKQVFQTLMAEEQKHKELYTELLSKVEHKRTPSAQGYDEYDDYMRTLIDSRRTVKQPNVGLENIPEVLDFAIEREKDAVLFYTGLENYVSANDQPTIKDIIREEGSHIVKLTRLKGNFT
;
A
#
# COMPACT_ATOMS: atom_id res chain seq x y z
N MET A 1 1.90 72.53 27.44
CA MET A 1 1.69 71.06 27.43
C MET A 1 1.42 70.58 26.01
N ARG A 2 2.46 70.08 25.35
CA ARG A 2 2.53 69.25 24.12
C ARG A 2 4.04 69.01 23.84
N PRO A 3 4.46 67.98 23.12
CA PRO A 3 4.11 66.56 23.22
C PRO A 3 5.39 65.72 23.48
N ALA A 4 5.29 64.55 24.11
CA ALA A 4 6.40 63.58 24.15
C ALA A 4 6.03 62.41 23.23
N GLY A 5 6.51 62.47 21.98
CA GLY A 5 6.59 61.31 21.11
C GLY A 5 7.65 60.35 21.64
N LYS A 6 7.31 59.06 21.73
CA LYS A 6 8.29 58.00 21.95
C LYS A 6 8.73 57.41 20.60
N PRO A 7 10.00 57.00 20.46
CA PRO A 7 10.54 56.49 19.22
C PRO A 7 10.12 55.03 18.97
N VAL A 8 10.09 54.69 17.69
CA VAL A 8 9.94 53.35 17.11
C VAL A 8 11.23 52.54 17.33
N THR A 9 11.13 51.30 17.82
CA THR A 9 12.14 50.26 17.54
C THR A 9 11.51 48.86 17.59
N GLY A 10 11.60 48.14 16.48
CA GLY A 10 11.82 46.69 16.47
C GLY A 10 10.58 45.81 16.45
N GLU A 11 10.03 45.58 15.26
CA GLU A 11 9.49 44.27 14.91
C GLU A 11 10.55 43.20 15.25
N THR A 12 10.17 42.18 16.00
CA THR A 12 10.89 40.90 15.99
C THR A 12 9.87 39.83 15.69
N ALA A 13 9.85 39.45 14.42
CA ALA A 13 9.18 38.29 13.91
C ALA A 13 9.68 37.01 14.62
N CYS A 14 8.75 36.07 14.76
CA CYS A 14 8.90 34.62 14.76
C CYS A 14 10.29 34.04 15.02
N LEU A 15 10.43 33.19 16.04
CA LEU A 15 10.99 31.83 15.92
C LEU A 15 10.62 31.04 17.19
N GLY A 16 9.33 30.77 17.34
CA GLY A 16 8.81 29.83 18.33
C GLY A 16 8.65 28.45 17.72
N GLY A 17 9.75 27.83 17.31
CA GLY A 17 9.79 26.42 16.96
C GLY A 17 10.92 25.77 17.74
N ASN A 18 10.59 24.84 18.63
CA ASN A 18 11.51 23.76 18.92
C ASN A 18 10.93 22.49 18.30
N PRO A 19 11.17 22.25 17.00
CA PRO A 19 10.93 20.97 16.41
C PRO A 19 12.11 20.11 16.82
N GLU A 20 11.94 19.26 17.83
CA GLU A 20 12.59 17.95 17.77
C GLU A 20 12.14 17.32 16.45
N GLU A 21 12.86 17.65 15.39
CA GLU A 21 13.55 16.67 14.58
C GLU A 21 12.72 15.41 14.36
N ARG A 22 11.49 15.59 13.90
CA ARG A 22 10.80 14.66 12.99
C ARG A 22 11.54 14.65 11.64
N ILE A 23 12.85 14.46 11.71
CA ILE A 23 13.66 13.68 10.81
C ILE A 23 13.33 12.20 11.13
N MET A 24 12.05 11.84 11.23
CA MET A 24 11.66 10.50 10.85
C MET A 24 11.83 10.58 9.34
N ALA A 25 13.03 10.18 8.89
CA ALA A 25 13.33 10.11 7.47
C ALA A 25 12.11 9.48 6.79
N ASN A 26 11.55 10.14 5.78
CA ASN A 26 10.62 9.51 4.86
C ASN A 26 11.46 8.47 4.13
N ILE A 27 11.66 7.35 4.79
CA ILE A 27 12.55 6.26 4.40
C ILE A 27 12.03 5.64 3.12
N PHE A 28 10.71 5.63 2.96
CA PHE A 28 10.05 5.12 1.79
C PHE A 28 9.45 6.25 0.98
N TYR A 29 9.71 6.20 -0.32
CA TYR A 29 8.95 6.98 -1.26
C TYR A 29 7.65 6.26 -1.60
N ILE A 30 6.54 6.98 -1.53
CA ILE A 30 5.21 6.43 -1.80
C ILE A 30 5.12 5.77 -3.19
N ASN A 31 5.90 6.24 -4.17
CA ASN A 31 5.91 5.65 -5.51
C ASN A 31 6.42 4.20 -5.52
N GLU A 32 7.39 3.83 -4.68
CA GLU A 32 7.89 2.45 -4.63
C GLU A 32 6.86 1.52 -4.00
N ILE A 33 6.20 1.99 -2.93
CA ILE A 33 5.14 1.24 -2.25
C ILE A 33 3.93 1.07 -3.19
N VAL A 34 3.53 2.14 -3.88
CA VAL A 34 2.38 2.10 -4.80
C VAL A 34 2.70 1.27 -6.05
N ASN A 35 3.94 1.30 -6.57
CA ASN A 35 4.35 0.39 -7.65
C ASN A 35 4.25 -1.08 -7.19
N PHE A 36 4.72 -1.39 -5.98
CA PHE A 36 4.56 -2.73 -5.44
C PHE A 36 3.08 -3.11 -5.26
N ALA A 37 2.23 -2.18 -4.81
CA ALA A 37 0.80 -2.41 -4.74
C ALA A 37 0.21 -2.77 -6.11
N ILE A 38 0.51 -2.00 -7.17
CA ILE A 38 0.06 -2.29 -8.54
C ILE A 38 0.46 -3.70 -9.00
N GLU A 39 1.69 -4.13 -8.70
CA GLU A 39 2.14 -5.49 -9.00
C GLU A 39 1.29 -6.54 -8.26
N ARG A 40 1.02 -6.30 -6.97
CA ARG A 40 0.17 -7.18 -6.16
C ARG A 40 -1.25 -7.27 -6.69
N GLU A 41 -1.85 -6.13 -7.05
CA GLU A 41 -3.18 -6.07 -7.67
C GLU A 41 -3.24 -6.88 -8.96
N GLN A 42 -2.21 -6.78 -9.80
CA GLN A 42 -2.12 -7.52 -11.05
C GLN A 42 -2.03 -9.04 -10.84
N GLU A 43 -1.29 -9.47 -9.82
CA GLU A 43 -1.18 -10.88 -9.44
C GLU A 43 -2.49 -11.41 -8.82
N SER A 44 -3.12 -10.65 -7.93
CA SER A 44 -4.42 -11.02 -7.32
C SER A 44 -5.52 -11.11 -8.38
N TYR A 45 -5.57 -10.16 -9.32
CA TYR A 45 -6.46 -10.23 -10.48
C TYR A 45 -6.27 -11.54 -11.27
N ALA A 46 -5.02 -11.90 -11.57
CA ALA A 46 -4.72 -13.11 -12.33
C ALA A 46 -5.17 -14.37 -11.58
N LEU A 47 -4.92 -14.45 -10.27
CA LEU A 47 -5.38 -15.53 -9.41
C LEU A 47 -6.90 -15.67 -9.43
N TYR A 48 -7.62 -14.57 -9.19
CA TYR A 48 -9.08 -14.59 -9.15
C TYR A 48 -9.70 -14.89 -10.51
N LYS A 49 -9.07 -14.44 -11.60
CA LYS A 49 -9.46 -14.81 -12.95
C LYS A 49 -9.35 -16.32 -13.17
N ASP A 50 -8.20 -16.90 -12.84
CA ASP A 50 -7.98 -18.34 -13.01
C ASP A 50 -8.95 -19.17 -12.16
N LEU A 51 -9.31 -18.69 -10.97
CA LEU A 51 -10.32 -19.30 -10.11
C LEU A 51 -11.73 -19.22 -10.69
N ALA A 52 -12.13 -18.04 -11.17
CA ALA A 52 -13.43 -17.81 -11.79
C ALA A 52 -13.64 -18.65 -13.06
N ASP A 53 -12.56 -18.91 -13.81
CA ASP A 53 -12.58 -19.73 -15.02
C ASP A 53 -12.72 -21.23 -14.71
N LYS A 54 -12.23 -21.69 -13.54
CA LYS A 54 -12.21 -23.11 -13.16
C LYS A 54 -13.40 -23.55 -12.32
N VAL A 55 -13.96 -22.64 -11.51
CA VAL A 55 -15.08 -22.99 -10.65
C VAL A 55 -16.39 -23.06 -11.44
N GLN A 56 -17.16 -24.13 -11.22
CA GLN A 56 -18.46 -24.34 -11.88
C GLN A 56 -19.62 -23.73 -11.09
N ASP A 57 -19.49 -23.70 -9.76
CA ASP A 57 -20.52 -23.19 -8.87
C ASP A 57 -20.72 -21.67 -9.07
N PRO A 58 -21.96 -21.19 -9.28
CA PRO A 58 -22.23 -19.78 -9.58
C PRO A 58 -21.82 -18.81 -8.48
N GLU A 59 -21.95 -19.21 -7.21
CA GLU A 59 -21.66 -18.36 -6.06
C GLU A 59 -20.17 -18.02 -5.92
N PRO A 60 -19.23 -18.98 -5.79
CA PRO A 60 -17.80 -18.67 -5.76
C PRO A 60 -17.35 -17.95 -7.02
N LYS A 61 -17.91 -18.31 -8.19
CA LYS A 61 -17.61 -17.62 -9.45
C LYS A 61 -17.93 -16.13 -9.37
N GLN A 62 -19.09 -15.77 -8.84
CA GLN A 62 -19.50 -14.37 -8.69
C GLN A 62 -18.61 -13.61 -7.71
N VAL A 63 -18.18 -14.25 -6.62
CA VAL A 63 -17.25 -13.64 -5.65
C VAL A 63 -15.90 -13.36 -6.33
N PHE A 64 -15.32 -14.32 -7.05
CA PHE A 64 -14.06 -14.12 -7.75
C PHE A 64 -14.16 -13.04 -8.84
N GLN A 65 -15.26 -12.99 -9.59
CA GLN A 65 -15.50 -11.92 -10.56
C GLN A 65 -15.61 -10.54 -9.90
N THR A 66 -16.18 -10.48 -8.70
CA THR A 66 -16.25 -9.23 -7.92
C THR A 66 -14.86 -8.79 -7.49
N LEU A 67 -14.07 -9.70 -6.91
CA LEU A 67 -12.69 -9.42 -6.49
C LEU A 67 -11.82 -8.98 -7.68
N MET A 68 -11.89 -9.66 -8.83
CA MET A 68 -11.20 -9.23 -10.06
C MET A 68 -11.54 -7.79 -10.46
N ALA A 69 -12.82 -7.41 -10.38
CA ALA A 69 -13.25 -6.07 -10.73
C ALA A 69 -12.78 -5.01 -9.71
N GLU A 70 -12.59 -5.40 -8.45
CA GLU A 70 -11.99 -4.57 -7.41
C GLU A 70 -10.50 -4.38 -7.69
N GLU A 71 -9.72 -5.45 -7.90
CA GLU A 71 -8.27 -5.34 -8.17
C GLU A 71 -7.94 -4.53 -9.42
N GLN A 72 -8.76 -4.68 -10.46
CA GLN A 72 -8.61 -3.87 -11.67
C GLN A 72 -8.81 -2.38 -11.37
N LYS A 73 -9.79 -2.01 -10.55
CA LYS A 73 -10.02 -0.62 -10.14
C LYS A 73 -8.91 -0.11 -9.24
N HIS A 74 -8.42 -0.93 -8.30
CA HIS A 74 -7.30 -0.58 -7.44
C HIS A 74 -6.06 -0.29 -8.26
N LYS A 75 -5.72 -1.18 -9.19
CA LYS A 75 -4.61 -0.99 -10.14
C LYS A 75 -4.71 0.32 -10.91
N GLU A 76 -5.89 0.64 -11.44
CA GLU A 76 -6.14 1.91 -12.15
C GLU A 76 -5.94 3.13 -11.25
N LEU A 77 -6.54 3.09 -10.05
CA LEU A 77 -6.41 4.16 -9.05
C LEU A 77 -4.95 4.38 -8.65
N TYR A 78 -4.21 3.32 -8.37
CA TYR A 78 -2.81 3.38 -7.96
C TYR A 78 -1.90 3.85 -9.09
N THR A 79 -2.20 3.47 -10.33
CA THR A 79 -1.50 3.99 -11.52
C THR A 79 -1.75 5.50 -11.69
N GLU A 80 -2.99 5.95 -11.46
CA GLU A 80 -3.33 7.38 -11.50
C GLU A 80 -2.61 8.14 -10.37
N LEU A 81 -2.57 7.59 -9.15
CA LEU A 81 -1.81 8.18 -8.03
C LEU A 81 -0.33 8.36 -8.40
N LEU A 82 0.31 7.34 -8.96
CA LEU A 82 1.71 7.43 -9.42
C LEU A 82 1.93 8.54 -10.45
N SER A 83 0.99 8.76 -11.37
CA SER A 83 1.11 9.80 -12.40
C SER A 83 1.11 11.22 -11.82
N LYS A 84 0.53 11.40 -10.62
CA LYS A 84 0.39 12.69 -9.92
C LYS A 84 1.52 12.96 -8.92
N VAL A 85 2.27 11.95 -8.52
CA VAL A 85 3.43 12.12 -7.65
C VAL A 85 4.56 12.76 -8.47
N GLU A 86 4.88 14.02 -8.18
CA GLU A 86 6.04 14.68 -8.80
C GLU A 86 7.29 13.83 -8.51
N HIS A 87 8.05 13.52 -9.57
CA HIS A 87 9.31 12.78 -9.51
C HIS A 87 10.44 13.62 -8.88
N LYS A 88 10.18 14.26 -7.73
CA LYS A 88 11.22 14.86 -6.92
C LYS A 88 11.88 13.74 -6.12
N ARG A 89 12.65 12.90 -6.82
CA ARG A 89 13.90 12.41 -6.23
C ARG A 89 14.71 13.67 -5.96
N THR A 90 14.57 14.26 -4.79
CA THR A 90 15.66 15.09 -4.27
C THR A 90 16.87 14.16 -4.23
N PRO A 91 17.97 14.43 -4.95
CA PRO A 91 19.21 13.71 -4.77
C PRO A 91 19.72 14.11 -3.38
N SER A 92 19.19 13.49 -2.33
CA SER A 92 19.68 13.71 -0.98
C SER A 92 20.89 12.80 -0.82
N ALA A 93 22.05 13.39 -1.06
CA ALA A 93 23.38 12.91 -0.68
C ALA A 93 23.81 11.54 -1.26
N GLN A 94 24.97 11.57 -1.94
CA GLN A 94 25.81 10.41 -2.18
C GLN A 94 25.83 9.49 -0.94
N GLY A 95 25.27 8.28 -1.02
CA GLY A 95 25.34 7.31 0.09
C GLY A 95 24.15 6.37 0.32
N TYR A 96 23.03 6.51 -0.41
CA TYR A 96 21.82 5.69 -0.19
C TYR A 96 21.58 4.57 -1.22
N ASP A 97 22.47 4.34 -2.19
CA ASP A 97 22.31 3.24 -3.17
C ASP A 97 22.19 1.86 -2.49
N GLU A 98 22.95 1.60 -1.42
CA GLU A 98 22.85 0.34 -0.66
C GLU A 98 21.52 0.21 0.11
N TYR A 99 20.94 1.34 0.53
CA TYR A 99 19.65 1.35 1.23
C TYR A 99 18.50 1.11 0.25
N ASP A 100 18.53 1.77 -0.91
CA ASP A 100 17.60 1.52 -2.01
C ASP A 100 17.68 0.05 -2.46
N ASP A 101 18.89 -0.50 -2.59
CA ASP A 101 19.09 -1.92 -2.93
C ASP A 101 18.64 -2.87 -1.81
N TYR A 102 18.85 -2.53 -0.54
CA TYR A 102 18.33 -3.28 0.60
C TYR A 102 16.79 -3.29 0.60
N MET A 103 16.17 -2.13 0.36
CA MET A 103 14.72 -2.02 0.35
C MET A 103 14.11 -2.74 -0.85
N ARG A 104 14.72 -2.64 -2.03
CA ARG A 104 14.37 -3.48 -3.18
C ARG A 104 14.50 -4.95 -2.86
N THR A 105 15.58 -5.36 -2.19
CA THR A 105 15.79 -6.74 -1.77
C THR A 105 14.71 -7.22 -0.80
N LEU A 106 14.26 -6.38 0.14
CA LEU A 106 13.15 -6.70 1.04
C LEU A 106 11.82 -6.84 0.30
N ILE A 107 11.51 -5.91 -0.59
CA ILE A 107 10.32 -5.96 -1.45
C ILE A 107 10.37 -7.22 -2.33
N ASP A 108 11.52 -7.48 -2.96
CA ASP A 108 11.79 -8.66 -3.80
C ASP A 108 11.69 -9.96 -3.02
N SER A 109 12.17 -10.00 -1.78
CA SER A 109 12.03 -11.18 -0.91
C SER A 109 10.55 -11.51 -0.67
N ARG A 110 9.69 -10.49 -0.56
CA ARG A 110 8.23 -10.67 -0.51
C ARG A 110 7.59 -10.96 -1.87
N ARG A 111 8.22 -10.62 -2.99
CA ARG A 111 7.81 -11.08 -4.34
C ARG A 111 7.95 -12.60 -4.49
N THR A 112 8.82 -13.26 -3.71
CA THR A 112 9.03 -14.72 -3.78
C THR A 112 7.92 -15.55 -3.08
N VAL A 113 6.65 -15.19 -3.25
CA VAL A 113 5.56 -16.13 -2.96
C VAL A 113 5.35 -16.96 -4.21
N LYS A 114 5.70 -18.24 -4.11
CA LYS A 114 5.45 -19.28 -5.13
C LYS A 114 4.03 -19.10 -5.67
N GLN A 115 3.86 -19.15 -7.00
CA GLN A 115 2.56 -19.50 -7.57
C GLN A 115 2.01 -20.69 -6.79
N PRO A 116 0.70 -20.71 -6.47
CA PRO A 116 0.14 -21.80 -5.69
C PRO A 116 0.54 -23.11 -6.37
N ASN A 117 1.42 -23.87 -5.72
CA ASN A 117 1.67 -25.27 -6.06
C ASN A 117 0.52 -26.14 -5.49
N VAL A 118 -0.64 -25.50 -5.32
CA VAL A 118 -1.89 -26.01 -4.83
C VAL A 118 -2.65 -26.32 -6.11
N GLY A 119 -3.00 -27.58 -6.33
CA GLY A 119 -3.88 -27.91 -7.44
C GLY A 119 -5.14 -27.06 -7.31
N LEU A 120 -5.45 -26.26 -8.33
CA LEU A 120 -6.63 -25.37 -8.36
C LEU A 120 -7.97 -26.14 -8.39
N GLU A 121 -7.92 -27.44 -8.07
CA GLU A 121 -9.04 -28.36 -7.94
C GLU A 121 -9.65 -28.35 -6.53
N ASN A 122 -8.87 -27.98 -5.49
CA ASN A 122 -9.34 -27.90 -4.11
C ASN A 122 -9.66 -26.46 -3.69
N ILE A 123 -10.90 -26.02 -3.92
CA ILE A 123 -11.35 -24.66 -3.64
C ILE A 123 -11.05 -24.20 -2.20
N PRO A 124 -11.34 -24.96 -1.13
CA PRO A 124 -10.94 -24.60 0.22
C PRO A 124 -9.46 -24.27 0.41
N GLU A 125 -8.55 -25.08 -0.16
CA GLU A 125 -7.10 -24.83 -0.06
C GLU A 125 -6.68 -23.57 -0.83
N VAL A 126 -7.31 -23.31 -1.99
CA VAL A 126 -7.03 -22.10 -2.75
C VAL A 126 -7.56 -20.86 -2.04
N LEU A 127 -8.72 -20.96 -1.39
CA LEU A 127 -9.25 -19.88 -0.55
C LEU A 127 -8.34 -19.60 0.65
N ASP A 128 -7.78 -20.63 1.28
CA ASP A 128 -6.76 -20.45 2.33
C ASP A 128 -5.53 -19.72 1.80
N PHE A 129 -5.03 -20.13 0.63
CA PHE A 129 -3.91 -19.45 -0.01
C PHE A 129 -4.22 -17.97 -0.31
N ALA A 130 -5.40 -17.67 -0.86
CA ALA A 130 -5.82 -16.30 -1.14
C ALA A 130 -5.94 -15.48 0.15
N ILE A 131 -6.56 -16.03 1.21
CA ILE A 131 -6.68 -15.37 2.51
C ILE A 131 -5.33 -15.04 3.12
N GLU A 132 -4.37 -15.98 3.10
CA GLU A 132 -3.02 -15.72 3.60
C GLU A 132 -2.30 -14.65 2.78
N ARG A 133 -2.51 -14.64 1.46
CA ARG A 133 -1.95 -13.63 0.56
C ARG A 133 -2.44 -12.21 0.90
N GLU A 134 -3.71 -12.04 1.22
CA GLU A 134 -4.25 -10.74 1.63
C GLU A 134 -3.81 -10.36 3.06
N LYS A 135 -3.68 -11.33 3.97
CA LYS A 135 -3.11 -11.08 5.31
C LYS A 135 -1.67 -10.59 5.23
N ASP A 136 -0.87 -11.19 4.35
CA ASP A 136 0.52 -10.77 4.11
C ASP A 136 0.59 -9.35 3.56
N ALA A 137 -0.34 -8.97 2.67
CA ALA A 137 -0.49 -7.61 2.17
C ALA A 137 -0.85 -6.63 3.30
N VAL A 138 -1.89 -6.92 4.09
CA VAL A 138 -2.29 -6.11 5.25
C VAL A 138 -1.12 -5.91 6.22
N LEU A 139 -0.39 -6.97 6.55
CA LEU A 139 0.77 -6.91 7.44
C LEU A 139 1.91 -6.08 6.84
N PHE A 140 2.16 -6.23 5.53
CA PHE A 140 3.17 -5.44 4.81
C PHE A 140 2.88 -3.94 4.93
N TYR A 141 1.69 -3.51 4.50
CA TYR A 141 1.35 -2.10 4.45
C TYR A 141 1.19 -1.48 5.84
N THR A 142 0.67 -2.24 6.82
CA THR A 142 0.65 -1.82 8.22
C THR A 142 2.06 -1.58 8.74
N GLY A 143 3.01 -2.44 8.37
CA GLY A 143 4.43 -2.27 8.69
C GLY A 143 5.04 -0.99 8.10
N LEU A 144 4.52 -0.49 6.98
CA LEU A 144 5.03 0.68 6.28
C LEU A 144 4.38 2.01 6.68
N GLU A 145 3.22 1.98 7.34
CA GLU A 145 2.42 3.18 7.66
C GLU A 145 3.22 4.27 8.39
N ASN A 146 4.10 3.88 9.32
CA ASN A 146 4.90 4.82 10.12
C ASN A 146 6.18 5.29 9.42
N TYR A 147 6.49 4.77 8.24
CA TYR A 147 7.72 5.08 7.49
C TYR A 147 7.47 5.85 6.19
N VAL A 148 6.21 6.14 5.87
CA VAL A 148 5.80 7.06 4.82
C VAL A 148 5.50 8.46 5.38
N SER A 149 5.45 9.45 4.50
CA SER A 149 5.09 10.80 4.90
C SER A 149 3.65 10.87 5.42
N ALA A 150 3.36 11.84 6.30
CA ALA A 150 2.01 12.04 6.84
C ALA A 150 0.95 12.30 5.74
N ASN A 151 1.36 12.83 4.59
CA ASN A 151 0.47 13.06 3.44
C ASN A 151 0.15 11.76 2.69
N ASP A 152 1.00 10.75 2.79
CA ASP A 152 0.86 9.46 2.08
C ASP A 152 0.23 8.37 2.95
N GLN A 153 0.22 8.54 4.28
CA GLN A 153 -0.45 7.61 5.21
C GLN A 153 -1.91 7.30 4.84
N PRO A 154 -2.74 8.25 4.37
CA PRO A 154 -4.10 7.94 3.93
C PRO A 154 -4.14 6.89 2.83
N THR A 155 -3.23 6.96 1.84
CA THR A 155 -3.15 5.98 0.76
C THR A 155 -2.80 4.59 1.28
N ILE A 156 -1.85 4.49 2.22
CA ILE A 156 -1.49 3.21 2.85
C ILE A 156 -2.69 2.63 3.63
N LYS A 157 -3.42 3.47 4.35
CA LYS A 157 -4.63 3.06 5.09
C LYS A 157 -5.75 2.57 4.18
N ASP A 158 -5.93 3.22 3.04
CA ASP A 158 -6.90 2.78 2.04
C ASP A 158 -6.55 1.40 1.52
N ILE A 159 -5.29 1.14 1.13
CA ILE A 159 -4.82 -0.19 0.72
C ILE A 159 -5.11 -1.23 1.82
N ILE A 160 -4.70 -0.97 3.08
CA ILE A 160 -4.95 -1.89 4.20
C ILE A 160 -6.44 -2.21 4.36
N ARG A 161 -7.32 -1.22 4.18
CA ARG A 161 -8.77 -1.40 4.30
C ARG A 161 -9.32 -2.28 3.18
N GLU A 162 -8.90 -2.06 1.94
CA GLU A 162 -9.36 -2.87 0.81
C GLU A 162 -8.91 -4.33 0.95
N GLU A 163 -7.65 -4.57 1.30
CA GLU A 163 -7.14 -5.93 1.52
C GLU A 163 -7.84 -6.63 2.70
N GLY A 164 -8.12 -5.87 3.77
CA GLY A 164 -8.95 -6.35 4.89
C GLY A 164 -10.37 -6.74 4.46
N SER A 165 -10.96 -6.01 3.51
CA SER A 165 -12.27 -6.32 2.91
C SER A 165 -12.22 -7.62 2.11
N HIS A 166 -11.15 -7.86 1.35
CA HIS A 166 -10.94 -9.11 0.61
C HIS A 166 -10.86 -10.32 1.55
N ILE A 167 -10.10 -10.23 2.65
CA ILE A 167 -10.03 -11.28 3.67
C ILE A 167 -11.44 -11.66 4.16
N VAL A 168 -12.30 -10.67 4.44
CA VAL A 168 -13.67 -10.92 4.90
C VAL A 168 -14.51 -11.63 3.84
N LYS A 169 -14.43 -11.20 2.57
CA LYS A 169 -15.16 -11.82 1.45
C LYS A 169 -14.73 -13.27 1.24
N LEU A 170 -13.42 -13.52 1.19
CA LEU A 170 -12.85 -14.85 1.01
C LEU A 170 -13.17 -15.79 2.18
N THR A 171 -13.08 -15.29 3.42
CA THR A 171 -13.41 -16.08 4.63
C THR A 171 -14.88 -16.48 4.65
N ARG A 172 -15.79 -15.57 4.27
CA ARG A 172 -17.22 -15.88 4.15
C ARG A 172 -17.46 -16.95 3.10
N LEU A 173 -16.86 -16.81 1.92
CA LEU A 173 -16.98 -17.80 0.85
C LEU A 173 -16.45 -19.17 1.30
N LYS A 174 -15.31 -19.22 2.00
CA LYS A 174 -14.75 -20.47 2.53
C LYS A 174 -15.70 -21.18 3.49
N GLY A 175 -16.43 -20.41 4.31
CA GLY A 175 -17.44 -20.95 5.22
C GLY A 175 -18.54 -21.77 4.54
N ASN A 176 -18.79 -21.60 3.23
CA ASN A 176 -19.76 -22.39 2.49
C ASN A 176 -19.25 -23.80 2.13
N PHE A 177 -17.95 -24.05 2.27
CA PHE A 177 -17.30 -25.35 1.98
C PHE A 177 -16.93 -26.13 3.26
N THR A 178 -17.28 -25.62 4.44
CA THR A 178 -16.94 -26.21 5.75
C THR A 178 -18.21 -26.67 6.47
#